data_AF-A0A433ILG0-F1
#
_entry.id   AF-A0A433ILG0-F1
#
_cell.length_a   1.000
_cell.length_b   1.000
_cell.length_c   1.000
_cell.angle_alpha   90.00
_cell.angle_beta   90.00
_cell.angle_gamma   90.00
#
_symmetry.space_group_name_H-M   'P 1'
#
loop_
_entity.id
_entity.type
_entity.pdbx_description
1 polymer ?
#
loop_
_entity_poly.entity_id
_entity_poly.type
_entity_poly.pdbx_seq_one_letter_code
_entity_poly.pdbx_strand_id
1 'polypeptide(L)' 'MTLARRLAFFRQAVRRIIGAPDYEVYLAHHRRAHPDATPMTEKEFFRFAIERRYSRAGPRCC' A
#
# COMPACT_ATOMS: atom_id res chain seq x y z
N MET A 1 21.37 -2.80 -21.48
CA MET A 1 20.04 -3.14 -20.90
C MET A 1 20.16 -3.23 -19.39
N THR A 2 19.62 -2.23 -18.69
CA THR A 2 19.97 -1.85 -17.32
C THR A 2 19.39 -2.79 -16.26
N LEU A 3 20.28 -3.48 -15.53
CA LEU A 3 19.99 -4.36 -14.37
C LEU A 3 18.96 -3.77 -13.39
N ALA A 4 18.98 -2.45 -13.20
CA ALA A 4 18.10 -1.71 -12.32
C ALA A 4 16.60 -1.94 -12.60
N ARG A 5 16.22 -2.13 -13.87
CA ARG A 5 14.81 -2.31 -14.26
C ARG A 5 14.27 -3.69 -13.89
N ARG A 6 15.14 -4.70 -13.83
CA ARG A 6 14.79 -6.07 -13.39
C ARG A 6 14.59 -6.16 -11.88
N LEU A 7 15.42 -5.48 -11.09
CA LEU A 7 15.29 -5.47 -9.62
C LEU A 7 13.97 -4.82 -9.16
N ALA A 8 13.56 -3.72 -9.81
CA ALA A 8 12.30 -3.05 -9.52
C ALA A 8 11.09 -3.97 -9.76
N PHE A 9 11.16 -4.82 -10.79
CA PHE A 9 10.10 -5.78 -11.11
C PHE A 9 10.01 -6.90 -10.07
N PHE A 10 11.15 -7.43 -9.63
CA PHE A 10 11.19 -8.44 -8.56
C PHE A 10 10.65 -7.90 -7.24
N ARG A 11 10.94 -6.65 -6.84
CA ARG A 11 10.33 -6.04 -5.65
C ARG A 11 8.80 -5.97 -5.74
N GLN A 12 8.25 -5.62 -6.90
CA GLN A 12 6.80 -5.58 -7.09
C GLN A 12 6.17 -6.97 -7.05
N ALA A 13 6.82 -7.99 -7.62
CA ALA A 13 6.35 -9.37 -7.59
C ALA A 13 6.38 -9.96 -6.17
N VAL A 14 7.48 -9.77 -5.43
CA VAL A 14 7.63 -10.25 -4.05
C VAL A 14 6.60 -9.61 -3.10
N ARG A 15 6.32 -8.31 -3.25
CA ARG A 15 5.28 -7.62 -2.46
C ARG A 15 3.88 -8.22 -2.67
N ARG A 16 3.57 -8.63 -3.90
CA ARG A 16 2.31 -9.30 -4.24
C ARG A 16 2.23 -10.72 -3.70
N ILE A 17 3.37 -11.42 -3.59
CA ILE A 17 3.46 -12.78 -3.02
C ILE A 17 3.30 -12.76 -1.49
N ILE A 18 3.94 -11.81 -0.80
CA ILE A 18 3.89 -11.74 0.68
C ILE A 18 2.56 -11.13 1.17
N GLY A 19 1.87 -10.35 0.32
CA GLY A 19 0.65 -9.65 0.72
C GLY A 19 0.92 -8.62 1.82
N ALA A 20 2.16 -8.10 1.88
CA ALA A 20 2.57 -7.08 2.83
C ALA A 20 2.04 -5.71 2.35
N PRO A 21 1.38 -4.95 3.23
CA PRO A 21 0.92 -3.60 2.89
C PRO A 21 2.12 -2.67 2.68
N ASP A 22 2.13 -1.94 1.56
CA ASP A 22 3.21 -1.03 1.16
C ASP A 22 2.75 0.42 1.28
N TYR A 23 3.35 1.15 2.21
CA TYR A 23 2.97 2.53 2.53
C TYR A 23 3.27 3.51 1.38
N GLU A 24 4.34 3.30 0.61
CA GLU A 24 4.68 4.17 -0.53
C GLU A 24 3.65 4.04 -1.66
N VAL A 25 3.18 2.82 -1.91
CA VAL A 25 2.11 2.56 -2.89
C VAL A 25 0.79 3.21 -2.42
N TYR A 26 0.49 3.12 -1.13
CA TYR A 26 -0.65 3.82 -0.53
C TYR A 26 -0.54 5.34 -0.70
N LEU A 27 0.62 5.95 -0.39
CA LEU A 27 0.82 7.39 -0.55
C LEU A 27 0.68 7.84 -2.01
N ALA A 28 1.23 7.06 -2.95
CA ALA A 28 1.10 7.35 -4.38
C ALA A 28 -0.37 7.28 -4.84
N HIS A 29 -1.14 6.30 -4.34
CA HIS A 29 -2.57 6.21 -4.60
C HIS A 29 -3.34 7.35 -3.95
N HIS A 30 -3.08 7.64 -2.67
CA HIS A 30 -3.73 8.69 -1.90
C HIS A 30 -3.53 10.06 -2.55
N ARG A 31 -2.31 10.40 -2.97
CA ARG A 31 -2.03 11.68 -3.66
C ARG A 31 -2.78 11.82 -4.98
N ARG A 32 -3.07 10.70 -5.66
CA ARG A 32 -3.81 10.69 -6.93
C ARG A 32 -5.33 10.72 -6.74
N ALA A 33 -5.84 10.00 -5.74
CA ALA A 33 -7.27 9.85 -5.49
C ALA A 33 -7.84 10.91 -4.53
N HIS A 34 -7.04 11.36 -3.58
CA HIS A 34 -7.40 12.30 -2.51
C HIS A 34 -6.28 13.33 -2.30
N PRO A 35 -6.06 14.25 -3.25
CA PRO A 35 -5.01 15.27 -3.15
C PRO A 35 -5.23 16.26 -1.99
N ASP A 36 -6.48 16.49 -1.61
CA ASP A 36 -6.86 17.46 -0.57
C ASP A 36 -6.98 16.87 0.83
N ALA A 37 -6.85 15.54 0.97
CA ALA A 37 -6.88 14.88 2.26
C ALA A 37 -5.46 14.65 2.80
N THR A 38 -5.32 14.60 4.12
CA THR A 38 -4.05 14.20 4.73
C THR A 38 -3.95 12.68 4.73
N PRO A 39 -2.88 12.09 4.19
CA PRO A 39 -2.70 10.65 4.23
C PRO A 39 -2.55 10.15 5.67
N MET A 40 -3.00 8.93 5.94
CA MET A 40 -2.76 8.24 7.20
C MET A 40 -1.26 8.10 7.45
N THR A 41 -0.86 8.08 8.72
CA THR A 41 0.52 7.72 9.08
C THR A 41 0.80 6.25 8.77
N GLU A 42 2.08 5.87 8.68
CA GLU A 42 2.49 4.49 8.41
C GLU A 42 1.87 3.49 9.41
N LYS A 43 1.87 3.82 10.71
CA LYS A 43 1.28 2.99 11.76
C LYS A 43 -0.24 2.83 11.60
N GLU A 44 -0.92 3.90 11.23
CA GLU A 44 -2.37 3.87 10.96
C GLU A 44 -2.70 3.04 9.73
N PHE A 45 -1.88 3.15 8.68
CA PHE A 45 -2.01 2.34 7.48
C PHE A 45 -1.81 0.85 7.77
N PHE A 46 -0.79 0.47 8.57
CA PHE A 46 -0.61 -0.92 8.98
C PHE A 46 -1.79 -1.46 9.79
N ARG A 47 -2.29 -0.68 10.76
CA ARG A 47 -3.48 -1.06 11.53
C ARG A 47 -4.70 -1.23 10.62
N PHE A 48 -4.93 -0.28 9.72
CA PHE A 48 -6.01 -0.33 8.74
C PHE A 48 -5.89 -1.55 7.81
N ALA A 49 -4.68 -1.90 7.36
CA ALA A 49 -4.43 -3.06 6.53
C ALA A 49 -4.72 -4.38 7.28
N ILE A 50 -4.35 -4.46 8.56
CA ILE A 50 -4.66 -5.62 9.42
C ILE A 50 -6.17 -5.69 9.68
N GLU A 51 -6.82 -4.60 10.06
CA GLU A 51 -8.28 -4.56 10.22
C GLU A 51 -8.99 -4.96 8.93
N ARG A 52 -8.57 -4.46 7.77
CA ARG A 52 -9.16 -4.85 6.49
C ARG A 52 -9.04 -6.35 6.21
N ARG A 53 -7.95 -6.98 6.66
CA ARG A 53 -7.70 -8.41 6.43
C ARG A 53 -8.43 -9.31 7.42
N TYR A 54 -8.63 -8.87 8.66
CA TYR A 54 -9.11 -9.71 9.75
C TYR A 54 -10.47 -9.28 10.34
N SER A 55 -10.94 -8.06 10.10
CA SER A 55 -12.26 -7.59 10.53
C SER A 55 -13.33 -7.91 9.49
N ARG A 56 -14.50 -8.37 9.95
CA ARG A 56 -15.69 -8.60 9.11
C ARG A 56 -16.38 -7.31 8.63
N ALA A 57 -16.06 -6.18 9.25
CA ALA A 57 -16.49 -4.87 8.80
C ALA A 57 -15.51 -4.37 7.73
N GLY A 58 -15.95 -4.34 6.48
CA GLY A 58 -15.16 -3.77 5.38
C GLY A 58 -14.77 -2.31 5.67
N PRO A 59 -13.63 -1.84 5.13
CA PRO A 59 -13.10 -0.53 5.47
C PRO A 59 -14.04 0.60 5.07
N ARG A 60 -14.14 1.63 5.92
CA ARG A 60 -14.88 2.88 5.67
C ARG A 60 -14.07 3.94 4.91
N CYS A 61 -12.95 3.54 4.34
CA CYS A 61 -12.15 4.39 3.45
C CYS A 61 -11.92 3.58 2.18
N CYS A 62 -12.67 3.96 1.15
CA CYS A 62 -12.66 3.48 -0.25
C CYS A 62 -12.57 1.96 -0.46
#